data_AF-A0A1F7X490-F1
#
_entry.id   AF-A0A1F7X490-F1
#
_cell.length_a   1.000
_cell.length_b   1.000
_cell.length_c   1.000
_cell.angle_alpha   90.00
_cell.angle_beta   90.00
_cell.angle_gamma   90.00
#
_symmetry.space_group_name_H-M   'P 1'
#
loop_
_entity.id
_entity.type
_entity.pdbx_description
1 polymer ?
#
loop_
_entity_poly.entity_id
_entity_poly.type
_entity_poly.pdbx_seq_one_letter_code
_entity_poly.pdbx_strand_id
1 'polypeptide(L)'
;MSAKRKKALPLLLVFLVLIPALIVLFALLKLAKPNNRVVYIKMQVSQGLWWSVTSRPDAYFLRAIAKDDTEYSLLGQPVAQIASVRYYPSFDKTRPDNKYDIFLTVKLSASYNDKSQKYSFKRSSLVVGTPIEIETNKTLITGTIMEISKEPFNDEYVEKTVYLTKKYAYPWEYDAIKIGDKYFDGENVVFEVVSKNQKATSVIENDYYGNFNAGTLDSVRYISVKAKIKALKRDGAFYFGELKLLNSGSFLEIWTPNFNFQDFVIGSIQ
;
A
#
# COMPACT_ATOMS: atom_id res chain seq x y z
N MET A 1 2.45 52.67 -62.01
CA MET A 1 2.08 52.08 -60.70
C MET A 1 0.85 51.20 -60.88
N SER A 2 0.71 50.14 -60.08
CA SER A 2 -0.54 49.35 -59.86
C SER A 2 -0.76 48.09 -60.72
N ALA A 3 0.01 47.02 -60.42
CA ALA A 3 -0.36 45.64 -60.78
C ALA A 3 -0.22 44.64 -59.61
N LYS A 4 -0.10 45.11 -58.35
CA LYS A 4 0.04 44.26 -57.15
C LYS A 4 -1.27 44.00 -56.38
N ARG A 5 -2.41 44.61 -56.76
CA ARG A 5 -3.65 44.54 -55.96
C ARG A 5 -4.52 43.29 -56.16
N LYS A 6 -4.35 42.50 -57.22
CA LYS A 6 -5.26 41.36 -57.53
C LYS A 6 -4.97 40.07 -56.75
N LYS A 7 -3.79 39.91 -56.12
CA LYS A 7 -3.45 38.71 -55.32
C LYS A 7 -3.82 38.82 -53.83
N ALA A 8 -4.18 40.01 -53.34
CA ALA A 8 -4.50 40.23 -51.93
C ALA A 8 -5.94 39.83 -51.56
N LEU A 9 -6.89 39.95 -52.50
CA LEU A 9 -8.30 39.62 -52.30
C LEU A 9 -8.57 38.14 -51.93
N PRO A 10 -7.97 37.13 -52.61
CA PRO A 10 -8.18 35.73 -52.24
C PRO A 10 -7.55 35.40 -50.88
N LEU A 11 -6.44 36.05 -50.51
CA LEU A 11 -5.80 35.85 -49.21
C LEU A 11 -6.69 36.36 -48.07
N LEU A 12 -7.32 37.52 -48.25
CA LEU A 12 -8.18 38.15 -47.25
C LEU A 12 -9.46 37.33 -47.01
N LEU A 13 -10.04 36.76 -48.06
CA LEU A 13 -11.17 35.81 -47.96
C LEU A 13 -10.79 34.52 -47.23
N VAL A 14 -9.58 33.99 -47.46
CA VAL A 14 -9.09 32.81 -46.72
C VAL A 14 -9.00 33.13 -45.23
N PHE A 15 -8.42 34.27 -44.83
CA PHE A 15 -8.37 34.67 -43.41
C PHE A 15 -9.76 34.87 -42.79
N LEU A 16 -10.72 35.42 -43.54
CA LEU A 16 -12.09 35.67 -43.08
C LEU A 16 -12.88 34.37 -42.79
N VAL A 17 -12.50 33.25 -43.42
CA VAL A 17 -13.11 31.93 -43.18
C VAL A 17 -12.31 31.11 -42.17
N LEU A 18 -10.97 31.15 -42.24
CA LEU A 18 -10.11 30.34 -41.39
C LEU A 18 -10.20 30.75 -39.92
N ILE A 19 -10.25 32.05 -39.63
CA ILE A 19 -10.26 32.56 -38.26
C ILE A 19 -11.55 32.13 -37.52
N PRO A 20 -12.77 32.32 -38.06
CA PRO A 20 -14.00 31.81 -37.44
C PRO A 20 -13.99 30.29 -37.30
N ALA A 21 -13.48 29.55 -38.30
CA ALA A 21 -13.40 28.09 -38.22
C ALA A 21 -12.49 27.63 -37.07
N LEU A 22 -11.35 28.30 -36.85
CA LEU A 22 -10.45 28.02 -35.74
C LEU A 22 -11.08 28.39 -34.38
N ILE A 23 -11.84 29.49 -34.31
CA ILE A 23 -12.55 29.90 -33.09
C ILE A 23 -13.65 28.88 -32.75
N VAL A 24 -14.43 28.43 -33.74
CA VAL A 24 -15.47 27.40 -33.56
C VAL A 24 -14.84 26.07 -33.15
N LEU A 25 -13.74 25.65 -33.79
CA LEU A 25 -13.00 24.45 -33.42
C LEU A 25 -12.49 24.54 -31.98
N PHE A 26 -11.90 25.67 -31.58
CA PHE A 26 -11.43 25.90 -30.22
C PHE A 26 -12.59 25.90 -29.20
N ALA A 27 -13.73 26.49 -29.55
CA ALA A 27 -14.93 26.48 -28.72
C ALA A 27 -15.50 25.06 -28.53
N LEU A 28 -15.52 24.24 -29.59
CA LEU A 28 -15.96 22.83 -29.53
C LEU A 28 -15.00 21.99 -28.69
N LEU A 29 -13.69 22.20 -28.83
CA LEU A 29 -12.67 21.55 -27.98
C LEU A 29 -12.82 21.96 -26.51
N LYS A 30 -13.22 23.20 -26.23
CA LYS A 30 -13.47 23.72 -24.87
C LYS A 30 -14.78 23.20 -24.27
N LEU A 31 -15.76 22.84 -25.09
CA LEU A 31 -17.02 22.20 -24.66
C LEU A 31 -16.83 20.71 -24.34
N ALA A 32 -15.83 20.05 -24.93
CA ALA A 32 -15.41 18.69 -24.58
C ALA A 32 -14.65 18.61 -23.24
N LYS A 33 -15.01 19.44 -22.25
CA LYS A 33 -14.45 19.34 -20.91
C LYS A 33 -14.84 17.98 -20.31
N PRO A 34 -13.87 17.18 -19.85
CA PRO A 34 -14.18 15.91 -19.22
C PRO A 34 -15.03 16.15 -17.96
N ASN A 35 -16.05 15.31 -17.78
CA ASN A 35 -16.90 15.32 -16.58
C ASN A 35 -16.08 14.73 -15.42
N ASN A 36 -15.23 15.57 -14.84
CA ASN A 36 -14.35 15.17 -13.76
C ASN A 36 -15.15 15.02 -12.47
N ARG A 37 -15.08 13.83 -11.88
CA ARG A 37 -15.66 13.49 -10.58
C ARG A 37 -14.57 13.03 -9.65
N VAL A 38 -14.74 13.34 -8.37
CA VAL A 38 -13.83 12.87 -7.34
C VAL A 38 -14.14 11.41 -7.04
N VAL A 39 -13.10 10.59 -6.99
CA VAL A 39 -13.16 9.20 -6.52
C VAL A 39 -12.00 8.92 -5.58
N TYR A 40 -12.17 7.94 -4.71
CA TYR A 40 -11.15 7.47 -3.79
C TYR A 40 -10.72 6.08 -4.23
N ILE A 41 -9.41 5.85 -4.30
CA ILE A 41 -8.87 4.52 -4.58
C ILE A 41 -7.97 4.08 -3.43
N LYS A 42 -7.99 2.78 -3.13
CA LYS A 42 -6.90 2.12 -2.40
C LYS A 42 -6.03 1.41 -3.41
N MET A 43 -4.72 1.57 -3.31
CA MET A 43 -3.76 0.89 -4.17
C MET A 43 -2.60 0.33 -3.36
N GLN A 44 -2.08 -0.81 -3.81
CA GLN A 44 -0.82 -1.36 -3.34
C GLN A 44 0.30 -0.90 -4.28
N VAL A 45 1.33 -0.27 -3.72
CA VAL A 45 2.48 0.23 -4.47
C VAL A 45 3.36 -0.93 -4.92
N SER A 46 3.86 -0.85 -6.15
CA SER A 46 4.85 -1.78 -6.70
C SER A 46 6.00 -1.05 -7.38
N GLN A 47 7.21 -1.63 -7.37
CA GLN A 47 8.33 -1.12 -8.16
C GLN A 47 8.53 -2.00 -9.41
N GLY A 48 7.98 -1.56 -10.54
CA GLY A 48 8.19 -2.16 -11.86
C GLY A 48 6.90 -2.37 -12.65
N LEU A 49 6.97 -3.23 -13.68
CA LEU A 49 5.83 -3.50 -14.57
C LEU A 49 4.79 -4.39 -13.86
N TRP A 50 3.53 -3.95 -13.83
CA TRP A 50 2.42 -4.60 -13.12
C TRP A 50 2.17 -6.09 -13.43
N TRP A 51 2.66 -6.58 -14.57
CA TRP A 51 2.54 -7.98 -15.01
C TRP A 51 3.71 -8.86 -14.56
N SER A 52 4.77 -8.26 -14.05
CA SER A 52 5.90 -8.97 -13.45
C SER A 52 5.68 -9.07 -11.94
N VAL A 53 6.20 -10.11 -11.29
CA VAL A 53 6.31 -10.15 -9.83
C VAL A 53 7.33 -9.09 -9.44
N THR A 54 6.88 -7.85 -9.38
CA THR A 54 7.71 -6.68 -9.13
C THR A 54 8.23 -6.74 -7.71
N SER A 55 9.51 -6.38 -7.56
CA SER A 55 10.10 -6.21 -6.24
C SER A 55 9.28 -5.22 -5.43
N ARG A 56 8.99 -5.58 -4.19
CA ARG A 56 8.36 -4.66 -3.24
C ARG A 56 9.27 -3.43 -3.01
N PRO A 57 8.70 -2.25 -2.75
CA PRO A 57 9.47 -1.06 -2.45
C PRO A 57 10.39 -1.23 -1.24
N ASP A 58 11.55 -0.59 -1.29
CA ASP A 58 12.51 -0.54 -0.18
C ASP A 58 12.16 0.57 0.83
N ALA A 59 12.78 0.56 2.00
CA ALA A 59 12.57 1.53 3.08
C ALA A 59 12.77 2.99 2.64
N TYR A 60 13.65 3.27 1.67
CA TYR A 60 13.84 4.64 1.18
C TYR A 60 12.57 5.20 0.53
N PHE A 61 11.72 4.35 -0.06
CA PHE A 61 10.49 4.75 -0.74
C PHE A 61 9.44 5.27 0.26
N LEU A 62 9.48 4.79 1.51
CA LEU A 62 8.63 5.28 2.60
C LEU A 62 8.86 6.77 2.92
N ARG A 63 10.07 7.29 2.66
CA ARG A 63 10.39 8.72 2.86
C ARG A 63 10.04 9.58 1.66
N ALA A 64 9.90 8.96 0.48
CA ALA A 64 9.61 9.67 -0.76
C ALA A 64 8.11 9.95 -0.96
N ILE A 65 7.25 9.16 -0.32
CA ILE A 65 5.80 9.31 -0.36
C ILE A 65 5.31 9.85 0.97
N ALA A 66 4.63 10.98 0.95
CA ALA A 66 3.97 11.56 2.11
C ALA A 66 2.47 11.75 1.87
N LYS A 67 1.74 11.81 3.00
CA LYS A 67 0.37 12.33 3.01
C LYS A 67 0.35 13.75 2.45
N ASP A 68 -0.71 14.07 1.72
CA ASP A 68 -0.94 15.33 1.00
C ASP A 68 0.00 15.61 -0.18
N ASP A 69 0.92 14.70 -0.51
CA ASP A 69 1.62 14.78 -1.80
C ASP A 69 0.59 14.73 -2.93
N THR A 70 0.77 15.65 -3.89
CA THR A 70 -0.25 15.97 -4.89
C THR A 70 0.37 15.94 -6.29
N GLU A 71 -0.35 15.37 -7.25
CA GLU A 71 -0.09 15.49 -8.67
C GLU A 71 -0.88 16.67 -9.24
N TYR A 72 -0.22 17.48 -10.06
CA TYR A 72 -0.84 18.61 -10.77
C TYR A 72 -0.95 18.32 -12.27
N SER A 73 -2.08 18.70 -12.85
CA SER A 73 -2.23 18.77 -14.31
C SER A 73 -1.32 19.84 -14.92
N LEU A 74 -1.16 19.81 -16.24
CA LEU A 74 -0.47 20.85 -17.02
C LEU A 74 -1.00 22.28 -16.78
N LEU A 75 -2.24 22.40 -16.28
CA LEU A 75 -2.88 23.68 -15.96
C LEU A 75 -2.74 24.06 -14.47
N GLY A 76 -1.95 23.31 -13.69
CA GLY A 76 -1.73 23.56 -12.27
C GLY A 76 -2.89 23.15 -11.35
N GLN A 77 -3.90 22.44 -11.87
CA GLN A 77 -5.01 21.92 -11.07
C GLN A 77 -4.62 20.58 -10.43
N PRO A 78 -4.92 20.33 -9.13
CA PRO A 78 -4.64 19.05 -8.50
C PRO A 78 -5.52 17.95 -9.10
N VAL A 79 -4.91 16.83 -9.51
CA VAL A 79 -5.61 15.70 -10.14
C VAL A 79 -5.51 14.40 -9.34
N ALA A 80 -4.50 14.27 -8.47
CA ALA A 80 -4.39 13.20 -7.50
C ALA A 80 -3.81 13.76 -6.20
N GLN A 81 -4.31 13.31 -5.05
CA GLN A 81 -3.78 13.67 -3.73
C GLN A 81 -3.72 12.42 -2.86
N ILE A 82 -2.56 12.17 -2.26
CA ILE A 82 -2.36 11.05 -1.32
C ILE A 82 -3.04 11.39 -0.01
N ALA A 83 -4.12 10.67 0.31
CA ALA A 83 -4.92 10.90 1.52
C ALA A 83 -4.37 10.13 2.74
N SER A 84 -3.76 8.97 2.53
CA SER A 84 -3.10 8.19 3.58
C SER A 84 -1.99 7.32 3.03
N VAL A 85 -0.95 7.12 3.84
CA VAL A 85 0.15 6.19 3.53
C VAL A 85 0.23 5.16 4.65
N ARG A 86 0.01 3.90 4.32
CA ARG A 86 0.21 2.78 5.25
C ARG A 86 1.28 1.84 4.73
N TYR A 87 2.09 1.28 5.61
CA TYR A 87 3.13 0.34 5.22
C TYR A 87 3.31 -0.76 6.26
N TYR A 88 3.72 -1.93 5.79
CA TYR A 88 3.93 -3.13 6.58
C TYR A 88 5.19 -3.83 6.08
N PRO A 89 6.07 -4.33 6.98
CA PRO A 89 7.25 -5.08 6.55
C PRO A 89 6.81 -6.32 5.77
N SER A 90 7.42 -6.52 4.62
CA SER A 90 7.26 -7.75 3.86
C SER A 90 8.41 -8.69 4.18
N PHE A 91 8.06 -9.94 4.38
CA PHE A 91 9.02 -10.98 4.71
C PHE A 91 9.27 -11.86 3.51
N ASP A 92 10.53 -11.92 3.09
CA ASP A 92 11.03 -12.96 2.23
C ASP A 92 11.86 -13.91 3.09
N LYS A 93 11.46 -15.19 3.15
CA LYS A 93 12.17 -16.21 3.93
C LYS A 93 13.60 -16.43 3.44
N THR A 94 13.87 -16.10 2.18
CA THR A 94 15.16 -16.34 1.54
C THR A 94 16.15 -15.21 1.77
N ARG A 95 15.66 -13.97 2.01
CA ARG A 95 16.51 -12.80 2.26
C ARG A 95 15.81 -11.80 3.19
N PRO A 96 16.39 -11.48 4.36
CA PRO A 96 15.87 -10.42 5.21
C PRO A 96 16.11 -9.08 4.52
N ASP A 97 15.14 -8.68 3.70
CA ASP A 97 15.23 -7.47 2.91
C ASP A 97 14.41 -6.36 3.57
N ASN A 98 14.88 -5.11 3.46
CA ASN A 98 14.18 -3.90 3.92
C ASN A 98 12.97 -3.55 3.02
N LYS A 99 12.14 -4.54 2.70
CA LYS A 99 10.99 -4.38 1.81
C LYS A 99 9.70 -4.18 2.57
N TYR A 100 8.80 -3.40 1.97
CA TYR A 100 7.52 -3.06 2.56
C TYR A 100 6.39 -3.28 1.57
N ASP A 101 5.27 -3.80 2.06
CA ASP A 101 3.98 -3.66 1.41
C ASP A 101 3.45 -2.27 1.75
N ILE A 102 3.34 -1.39 0.76
CA ILE A 102 2.88 -0.01 0.92
C ILE A 102 1.50 0.11 0.30
N PHE A 103 0.56 0.67 1.06
CA PHE A 103 -0.81 0.91 0.67
C PHE A 103 -1.12 2.40 0.73
N LEU A 104 -1.69 2.93 -0.35
CA LEU A 104 -2.08 4.32 -0.46
C LEU A 104 -3.58 4.44 -0.61
N THR A 105 -4.18 5.37 0.12
CA THR A 105 -5.49 5.90 -0.23
C THR A 105 -5.27 7.18 -1.02
N VAL A 106 -5.83 7.27 -2.22
CA VAL A 106 -5.63 8.42 -3.10
C VAL A 106 -6.98 9.00 -3.50
N LYS A 107 -7.12 10.32 -3.33
CA LYS A 107 -8.23 11.11 -3.85
C LYS A 107 -7.90 11.53 -5.29
N LEU A 108 -8.68 11.08 -6.26
CA LEU A 108 -8.46 11.31 -7.68
C LEU A 108 -9.56 12.15 -8.29
N SER A 109 -9.17 13.05 -9.19
CA SER A 109 -10.07 13.72 -10.13
C SER A 109 -10.12 12.90 -11.42
N ALA A 110 -11.16 12.07 -11.56
CA ALA A 110 -11.30 11.11 -12.65
C ALA A 110 -12.39 11.52 -13.64
N SER A 111 -12.17 11.30 -14.93
CA SER A 111 -13.18 11.51 -15.96
C SER A 111 -14.22 10.39 -15.90
N TYR A 112 -15.49 10.77 -15.79
CA TYR A 112 -16.62 9.83 -15.78
C TYR A 112 -17.34 9.82 -17.12
N ASN A 113 -17.57 8.64 -17.67
CA ASN A 113 -18.39 8.46 -18.86
C ASN A 113 -19.80 8.00 -18.46
N ASP A 114 -20.79 8.89 -18.59
CA ASP A 114 -22.18 8.61 -18.22
C ASP A 114 -22.82 7.47 -19.05
N LYS A 115 -22.32 7.18 -20.27
CA LYS A 115 -22.84 6.08 -21.09
C LYS A 115 -22.31 4.72 -20.64
N SER A 116 -21.02 4.62 -20.34
CA SER A 116 -20.38 3.36 -19.93
C SER A 116 -20.36 3.16 -18.41
N GLN A 117 -20.70 4.19 -17.64
CA GLN A 117 -20.62 4.22 -16.17
C GLN A 117 -19.21 3.89 -15.64
N LYS A 118 -18.17 4.22 -16.42
CA LYS A 118 -16.77 3.93 -16.09
C LYS A 118 -16.02 5.21 -15.74
N TYR A 119 -15.13 5.10 -14.77
CA TYR A 119 -14.14 6.11 -14.44
C TYR A 119 -12.84 5.89 -15.22
N SER A 120 -12.16 6.98 -15.56
CA SER A 120 -10.86 6.94 -16.19
C SER A 120 -9.94 8.05 -15.66
N PHE A 121 -8.65 7.74 -15.54
CA PHE A 121 -7.60 8.66 -15.12
C PHE A 121 -6.43 8.53 -16.10
N LYS A 122 -5.90 9.65 -16.61
CA LYS A 122 -4.85 9.67 -17.66
C LYS A 122 -5.15 8.76 -18.86
N ARG A 123 -6.42 8.66 -19.27
CA ARG A 123 -6.92 7.77 -20.35
C ARG A 123 -6.90 6.26 -20.02
N SER A 124 -6.50 5.87 -18.82
CA SER A 124 -6.61 4.50 -18.31
C SER A 124 -7.91 4.31 -17.55
N SER A 125 -8.56 3.16 -17.71
CA SER A 125 -9.77 2.82 -16.95
C SER A 125 -9.42 2.59 -15.49
N LEU A 126 -10.21 3.17 -14.57
CA LEU A 126 -10.08 2.89 -13.14
C LEU A 126 -10.92 1.67 -12.78
N VAL A 127 -10.28 0.52 -12.65
CA VAL A 127 -10.91 -0.75 -12.25
C VAL A 127 -10.00 -1.50 -11.27
N VAL A 128 -10.57 -2.24 -10.33
CA VAL A 128 -9.80 -3.10 -9.43
C VAL A 128 -8.92 -4.08 -10.22
N GLY A 129 -7.67 -4.25 -9.80
CA GLY A 129 -6.66 -5.08 -10.46
C GLY A 129 -5.90 -4.39 -11.59
N THR A 130 -6.29 -3.16 -11.98
CA THR A 130 -5.56 -2.41 -13.00
C THR A 130 -4.42 -1.59 -12.39
N PRO A 131 -3.31 -1.39 -13.14
CA PRO A 131 -2.24 -0.50 -12.70
C PRO A 131 -2.67 0.96 -12.80
N ILE A 132 -2.13 1.78 -11.90
CA ILE A 132 -2.23 3.23 -11.92
C ILE A 132 -0.87 3.87 -11.62
N GLU A 133 -0.64 5.02 -12.24
CA GLU A 133 0.57 5.81 -12.07
C GLU A 133 0.21 7.23 -11.63
N ILE A 134 0.80 7.65 -10.51
CA ILE A 134 0.62 8.95 -9.89
C ILE A 134 2.00 9.62 -9.83
N GLU A 135 2.09 10.82 -10.39
CA GLU A 135 3.32 11.59 -10.45
C GLU A 135 3.21 12.78 -9.49
N THR A 136 3.81 12.63 -8.32
CA THR A 136 3.91 13.75 -7.37
C THR A 136 5.14 14.59 -7.68
N ASN A 137 5.25 15.76 -7.07
CA ASN A 137 6.45 16.60 -7.21
C ASN A 137 7.76 15.93 -6.75
N LYS A 138 7.68 14.85 -5.96
CA LYS A 138 8.85 14.18 -5.36
C LYS A 138 9.14 12.80 -5.93
N THR A 139 8.11 12.12 -6.43
CA THR A 139 8.23 10.70 -6.78
C THR A 139 7.15 10.27 -7.77
N LEU A 140 7.54 9.34 -8.64
CA LEU A 140 6.65 8.59 -9.51
C LEU A 140 6.20 7.32 -8.78
N ILE A 141 4.90 7.18 -8.58
CA ILE A 141 4.30 6.09 -7.82
C ILE A 141 3.50 5.23 -8.80
N THR A 142 3.89 3.96 -8.89
CA THR A 142 3.13 2.94 -9.61
C THR A 142 2.54 1.95 -8.61
N GLY A 143 1.35 1.45 -8.91
CA GLY A 143 0.76 0.38 -8.12
C GLY A 143 -0.52 -0.16 -8.73
N THR A 144 -1.11 -1.13 -8.05
CA THR A 144 -2.33 -1.81 -8.48
C THR A 144 -3.52 -1.35 -7.64
N ILE A 145 -4.62 -0.98 -8.31
CA ILE A 145 -5.85 -0.59 -7.63
C ILE A 145 -6.47 -1.82 -6.94
N MET A 146 -6.69 -1.73 -5.64
CA MET A 146 -7.35 -2.76 -4.84
C MET A 146 -8.84 -2.48 -4.65
N GLU A 147 -9.20 -1.21 -4.45
CA GLU A 147 -10.58 -0.79 -4.21
C GLU A 147 -10.83 0.59 -4.80
N ILE A 148 -12.10 0.85 -5.14
CA ILE A 148 -12.57 2.14 -5.66
C ILE A 148 -13.86 2.51 -4.95
N SER A 149 -13.96 3.75 -4.51
CA SER A 149 -15.16 4.31 -3.88
C SER A 149 -15.44 5.71 -4.40
N LYS A 150 -16.71 6.12 -4.41
CA LYS A 150 -17.11 7.51 -4.68
C LYS A 150 -16.93 8.41 -3.45
N GLU A 151 -16.92 7.80 -2.28
CA GLU A 151 -16.79 8.45 -0.98
C GLU A 151 -15.50 8.02 -0.29
N PRO A 152 -14.98 8.80 0.68
CA PRO A 152 -13.85 8.37 1.50
C PRO A 152 -14.09 6.98 2.10
N PHE A 153 -13.06 6.13 2.13
CA PHE A 153 -13.16 4.81 2.76
C PHE A 153 -13.45 4.96 4.25
N ASN A 154 -14.49 4.28 4.72
CA ASN A 154 -14.85 4.20 6.13
C ASN A 154 -14.53 2.80 6.67
N ASP A 155 -13.24 2.56 6.90
CA ASP A 155 -12.73 1.28 7.38
C ASP A 155 -13.04 1.08 8.87
N GLU A 156 -13.72 -0.02 9.20
CA GLU A 156 -13.96 -0.42 10.59
C GLU A 156 -12.71 -1.12 11.15
N TYR A 157 -11.91 -0.40 11.94
CA TYR A 157 -10.79 -0.98 12.66
C TYR A 157 -11.19 -1.37 14.09
N VAL A 158 -10.81 -2.58 14.50
CA VAL A 158 -11.02 -3.10 15.86
C VAL A 158 -9.69 -3.46 16.51
N GLU A 159 -9.60 -3.26 17.82
CA GLU A 159 -8.46 -3.76 18.60
C GLU A 159 -8.73 -5.22 19.00
N LYS A 160 -7.74 -6.09 18.78
CA LYS A 160 -7.74 -7.50 19.16
C LYS A 160 -6.53 -7.82 20.01
N THR A 161 -6.69 -8.76 20.94
CA THR A 161 -5.56 -9.32 21.67
C THR A 161 -5.14 -10.61 21.00
N VAL A 162 -3.88 -10.69 20.59
CA VAL A 162 -3.28 -11.88 19.96
C VAL A 162 -2.23 -12.50 20.86
N TYR A 163 -2.18 -13.83 20.86
CA TYR A 163 -1.16 -14.61 21.55
C TYR A 163 -0.24 -15.21 20.49
N LEU A 164 0.97 -14.68 20.38
CA LEU A 164 1.99 -15.11 19.45
C LEU A 164 2.91 -16.12 20.14
N THR A 165 3.31 -17.17 19.42
CA THR A 165 4.22 -18.19 19.95
C THR A 165 5.32 -18.48 18.94
N LYS A 166 6.56 -18.60 19.43
CA LYS A 166 7.70 -19.09 18.64
C LYS A 166 8.33 -20.26 19.36
N LYS A 167 8.45 -21.38 18.64
CA LYS A 167 9.16 -22.57 19.11
C LYS A 167 10.63 -22.44 18.75
N TYR A 168 11.49 -23.02 19.58
CA TYR A 168 12.94 -23.08 19.35
C TYR A 168 13.61 -21.70 19.21
N ALA A 169 13.12 -20.69 19.93
CA ALA A 169 13.69 -19.36 19.91
C ALA A 169 14.94 -19.27 20.79
N TYR A 170 15.94 -18.50 20.42
CA TYR A 170 17.12 -18.28 21.25
C TYR A 170 16.83 -17.38 22.46
N PRO A 171 17.62 -17.44 23.56
CA PRO A 171 17.38 -16.61 24.75
C PRO A 171 17.42 -15.11 24.43
N TRP A 172 18.32 -14.70 23.54
CA TRP A 172 18.47 -13.31 23.14
C TRP A 172 17.22 -12.77 22.44
N GLU A 173 16.43 -13.62 21.75
CA GLU A 173 15.17 -13.20 21.13
C GLU A 173 14.16 -12.80 22.20
N TYR A 174 14.09 -13.58 23.30
CA TYR A 174 13.25 -13.22 24.43
C TYR A 174 13.69 -11.90 25.04
N ASP A 175 15.00 -11.71 25.26
CA ASP A 175 15.53 -10.50 25.88
C ASP A 175 15.34 -9.25 25.02
N ALA A 176 15.43 -9.40 23.69
CA ALA A 176 15.24 -8.32 22.72
C ALA A 176 13.80 -7.81 22.64
N ILE A 177 12.79 -8.68 22.80
CA ILE A 177 11.38 -8.28 22.84
C ILE A 177 11.11 -7.46 24.10
N LYS A 178 10.66 -6.21 24.00
CA LYS A 178 10.33 -5.39 25.17
C LYS A 178 8.82 -5.22 25.32
N ILE A 179 8.35 -5.24 26.56
CA ILE A 179 6.96 -4.87 26.86
C ILE A 179 6.79 -3.38 26.55
N GLY A 180 5.73 -3.04 25.84
CA GLY A 180 5.48 -1.69 25.32
C GLY A 180 6.09 -1.44 23.94
N ASP A 181 6.78 -2.41 23.33
CA ASP A 181 7.23 -2.28 21.95
C ASP A 181 6.04 -2.11 21.01
N LYS A 182 6.16 -1.14 20.09
CA LYS A 182 5.08 -0.73 19.19
C LYS A 182 5.51 -0.80 17.73
N TYR A 183 4.54 -1.06 16.85
CA TYR A 183 4.68 -0.84 15.42
C TYR A 183 3.72 0.25 14.94
N PHE A 184 4.26 1.19 14.17
CA PHE A 184 3.52 2.29 13.55
C PHE A 184 3.43 2.05 12.05
N ASP A 185 2.22 2.04 11.50
CA ASP A 185 1.97 1.71 10.09
C ASP A 185 2.08 2.91 9.15
N GLY A 186 2.45 4.10 9.65
CA GLY A 186 2.43 5.35 8.88
C GLY A 186 1.33 6.31 9.30
N GLU A 187 0.23 5.80 9.88
CA GLU A 187 -0.87 6.62 10.39
C GLU A 187 -1.17 6.34 11.87
N ASN A 188 -1.09 5.08 12.31
CA ASN A 188 -1.47 4.66 13.65
C ASN A 188 -0.52 3.62 14.23
N VAL A 189 -0.51 3.50 15.56
CA VAL A 189 0.04 2.32 16.22
C VAL A 189 -0.92 1.15 15.96
N VAL A 190 -0.42 0.09 15.34
CA VAL A 190 -1.22 -1.08 14.93
C VAL A 190 -0.82 -2.36 15.65
N PHE A 191 0.27 -2.33 16.42
CA PHE A 191 0.73 -3.45 17.23
C PHE A 191 1.42 -2.94 18.49
N GLU A 192 1.17 -3.59 19.62
CA GLU A 192 1.82 -3.30 20.90
C GLU A 192 2.04 -4.58 21.70
N VAL A 193 3.27 -4.79 22.18
CA VAL A 193 3.60 -5.89 23.09
C VAL A 193 3.08 -5.59 24.49
N VAL A 194 2.15 -6.40 25.00
CA VAL A 194 1.55 -6.23 26.33
C VAL A 194 2.30 -7.05 27.38
N SER A 195 2.67 -8.28 27.05
CA SER A 195 3.44 -9.14 27.95
C SER A 195 4.19 -10.22 27.17
N LYS A 196 5.29 -10.73 27.73
CA LYS A 196 6.02 -11.88 27.18
C LYS A 196 6.29 -12.90 28.28
N ASN A 197 6.39 -14.17 27.89
CA ASN A 197 6.77 -15.29 28.75
C ASN A 197 7.67 -16.25 27.97
N GLN A 198 8.47 -17.04 28.68
CA GLN A 198 9.32 -18.06 28.09
C GLN A 198 9.32 -19.36 28.90
N LYS A 199 9.44 -20.49 28.20
CA LYS A 199 9.63 -21.81 28.81
C LYS A 199 10.86 -22.47 28.20
N ALA A 200 11.75 -22.99 29.06
CA ALA A 200 12.88 -23.78 28.60
C ALA A 200 12.41 -25.05 27.89
N THR A 201 13.09 -25.44 26.82
CA THR A 201 12.86 -26.74 26.17
C THR A 201 13.79 -27.79 26.75
N SER A 202 13.29 -29.00 26.93
CA SER A 202 14.09 -30.18 27.28
C SER A 202 14.09 -31.12 26.09
N VAL A 203 15.24 -31.72 25.79
CA VAL A 203 15.35 -32.78 24.79
C VAL A 203 15.61 -34.09 25.54
N ILE A 204 14.95 -35.14 25.09
CA ILE A 204 15.25 -36.50 25.53
C ILE A 204 16.08 -37.12 24.40
N GLU A 205 17.35 -37.37 24.64
CA GLU A 205 18.21 -38.08 23.69
C GLU A 205 18.37 -39.52 24.11
N ASN A 206 18.47 -40.41 23.12
CA ASN A 206 18.77 -41.81 23.32
C ASN A 206 20.21 -42.08 22.88
N ASP A 207 21.02 -42.69 23.73
CA ASP A 207 22.35 -43.11 23.34
C ASP A 207 22.32 -44.41 22.51
N TYR A 208 23.48 -44.83 21.98
CA TYR A 208 23.60 -46.06 21.19
C TYR A 208 23.23 -47.34 21.98
N TYR A 209 23.13 -47.25 23.31
CA TYR A 209 22.81 -48.35 24.22
C TYR A 209 21.35 -48.36 24.68
N GLY A 210 20.52 -47.43 24.21
CA GLY A 210 19.12 -47.36 24.61
C GLY A 210 18.87 -46.58 25.90
N ASN A 211 19.87 -45.89 26.46
CA ASN A 211 19.67 -45.05 27.64
C ASN A 211 19.11 -43.68 27.24
N PHE A 212 18.07 -43.25 27.96
CA PHE A 212 17.51 -41.92 27.82
C PHE A 212 18.26 -40.93 28.71
N ASN A 213 19.02 -40.04 28.09
CA ASN A 213 19.61 -38.91 28.79
C ASN A 213 18.71 -37.68 28.57
N ALA A 214 18.10 -37.20 29.65
CA ALA A 214 17.42 -35.91 29.65
C ALA A 214 18.49 -34.81 29.75
N GLY A 215 18.88 -34.27 28.60
CA GLY A 215 19.80 -33.14 28.50
C GLY A 215 19.05 -31.85 28.17
N THR A 216 19.42 -30.74 28.78
CA THR A 216 19.13 -29.42 28.22
C THR A 216 20.10 -29.19 27.07
N LEU A 217 19.81 -29.77 25.90
CA LEU A 217 20.84 -29.87 24.85
C LEU A 217 21.14 -28.55 24.15
N ASP A 218 20.29 -27.54 24.22
CA ASP A 218 20.69 -26.21 23.79
C ASP A 218 19.75 -25.10 24.25
N SER A 219 20.27 -23.88 24.18
CA SER A 219 19.75 -22.60 24.68
C SER A 219 18.33 -22.20 24.21
N VAL A 220 17.64 -23.01 23.41
CA VAL A 220 16.37 -22.61 22.80
C VAL A 220 15.18 -22.68 23.78
N ARG A 221 14.17 -21.86 23.52
CA ARG A 221 13.05 -21.58 24.41
C ARG A 221 11.76 -21.47 23.61
N TYR A 222 10.64 -21.75 24.27
CA TYR A 222 9.34 -21.41 23.76
C TYR A 222 8.99 -20.02 24.25
N ILE A 223 8.91 -19.06 23.33
CA ILE A 223 8.52 -17.68 23.65
C ILE A 223 7.04 -17.53 23.34
N SER A 224 6.30 -16.95 24.28
CA SER A 224 4.90 -16.56 24.11
C SER A 224 4.76 -15.05 24.35
N VAL A 225 4.13 -14.35 23.43
CA VAL A 225 3.92 -12.90 23.49
C VAL A 225 2.44 -12.61 23.39
N LYS A 226 1.91 -11.86 24.35
CA LYS A 226 0.57 -11.26 24.27
C LYS A 226 0.74 -9.86 23.69
N ALA A 227 0.04 -9.58 22.60
CA ALA A 227 0.08 -8.28 21.95
C ALA A 227 -1.33 -7.77 21.64
N LYS A 228 -1.48 -6.45 21.59
CA LYS A 228 -2.63 -5.79 20.98
C LYS A 228 -2.34 -5.59 19.51
N ILE A 229 -3.34 -5.84 18.66
CA ILE A 229 -3.25 -5.61 17.22
C ILE A 229 -4.50 -4.87 16.74
N LYS A 230 -4.30 -3.86 15.89
CA LYS A 230 -5.39 -3.15 15.23
C LYS A 230 -5.66 -3.87 13.90
N ALA A 231 -6.87 -4.41 13.77
CA ALA A 231 -7.28 -5.19 12.62
C ALA A 231 -8.44 -4.52 11.88
N LEU A 232 -8.42 -4.57 10.55
CA LEU A 232 -9.52 -4.20 9.70
C LEU A 232 -10.59 -5.30 9.74
N LYS A 233 -11.82 -4.96 10.05
CA LYS A 233 -12.95 -5.89 10.01
C LYS A 233 -13.66 -5.77 8.66
N ARG A 234 -13.74 -6.88 7.93
CA ARG A 234 -14.39 -6.93 6.60
C ARG A 234 -14.96 -8.33 6.36
N ASP A 235 -16.20 -8.40 5.88
CA ASP A 235 -16.88 -9.65 5.54
C ASP A 235 -16.86 -10.71 6.67
N GLY A 236 -16.97 -10.25 7.92
CA GLY A 236 -16.92 -11.10 9.11
C GLY A 236 -15.53 -11.62 9.50
N ALA A 237 -14.48 -11.25 8.75
CA ALA A 237 -13.10 -11.59 9.02
C ALA A 237 -12.27 -10.38 9.50
N PHE A 238 -11.10 -10.66 10.07
CA PHE A 238 -10.15 -9.66 10.55
C PHE A 238 -8.88 -9.72 9.72
N TYR A 239 -8.42 -8.57 9.25
CA TYR A 239 -7.23 -8.42 8.43
C TYR A 239 -6.23 -7.48 9.11
N PHE A 240 -4.96 -7.86 9.09
CA PHE A 240 -3.84 -7.00 9.45
C PHE A 240 -3.19 -6.46 8.17
N GLY A 241 -2.91 -5.15 8.15
CA GLY A 241 -2.27 -4.49 7.02
C GLY A 241 -2.95 -4.69 5.67
N GLU A 242 -4.26 -4.46 5.62
CA GLU A 242 -5.15 -4.55 4.45
C GLU A 242 -5.34 -5.96 3.86
N LEU A 243 -4.31 -6.82 3.81
CA LEU A 243 -4.35 -8.11 3.10
C LEU A 243 -4.20 -9.34 3.99
N LYS A 244 -3.52 -9.24 5.14
CA LYS A 244 -3.13 -10.42 5.91
C LYS A 244 -4.26 -10.89 6.82
N LEU A 245 -4.91 -11.98 6.45
CA LEU A 245 -5.96 -12.58 7.28
C LEU A 245 -5.41 -12.96 8.66
N LEU A 246 -6.07 -12.48 9.72
CA LEU A 246 -5.76 -12.85 11.10
C LEU A 246 -6.56 -14.09 11.49
N ASN A 247 -5.87 -15.22 11.55
CA ASN A 247 -6.40 -16.50 11.98
C ASN A 247 -5.38 -17.24 12.86
N SER A 248 -5.88 -18.08 13.75
CA SER A 248 -5.02 -18.96 14.55
C SER A 248 -4.27 -19.94 13.63
N GLY A 249 -2.99 -20.14 13.89
CA GLY A 249 -2.10 -20.99 13.11
C GLY A 249 -1.33 -20.27 12.00
N SER A 250 -1.66 -19.03 11.65
CA SER A 250 -0.86 -18.25 10.69
C SER A 250 0.32 -17.55 11.37
N PHE A 251 1.31 -17.21 10.54
CA PHE A 251 2.44 -16.41 10.98
C PHE A 251 2.04 -14.94 11.03
N LEU A 252 2.29 -14.27 12.15
CA LEU A 252 2.30 -12.81 12.19
C LEU A 252 3.75 -12.37 12.03
N GLU A 253 3.98 -11.48 11.08
CA GLU A 253 5.32 -11.00 10.80
C GLU A 253 5.27 -9.47 10.89
N ILE A 254 6.07 -8.91 11.79
CA ILE A 254 6.05 -7.49 12.11
C ILE A 254 7.37 -7.06 12.73
N TRP A 255 7.77 -5.81 12.51
CA TRP A 255 8.98 -5.23 13.09
C TRP A 255 8.64 -4.24 14.19
N THR A 256 9.39 -4.30 15.28
CA THR A 256 9.38 -3.28 16.33
C THR A 256 10.79 -2.69 16.42
N PRO A 257 11.00 -1.55 17.10
CA PRO A 257 12.32 -0.95 17.20
C PRO A 257 13.40 -1.87 17.78
N ASN A 258 13.01 -2.84 18.62
CA ASN A 258 13.95 -3.73 19.32
C ASN A 258 13.95 -5.17 18.78
N PHE A 259 12.94 -5.58 18.02
CA PHE A 259 12.81 -6.97 17.61
C PHE A 259 12.00 -7.17 16.33
N ASN A 260 12.41 -8.17 15.54
CA ASN A 260 11.68 -8.65 14.38
C ASN A 260 10.90 -9.92 14.75
N PHE A 261 9.58 -9.85 14.75
CA PHE A 261 8.68 -10.97 15.00
C PHE A 261 8.55 -11.88 13.77
N GLN A 262 9.65 -12.49 13.36
CA GLN A 262 9.64 -13.50 12.31
C GLN A 262 9.38 -14.90 12.89
N ASP A 263 8.59 -15.70 12.17
CA ASP A 263 8.21 -17.08 12.52
C ASP A 263 7.36 -17.22 13.80
N PHE A 264 6.74 -16.13 14.26
CA PHE A 264 5.76 -16.17 15.33
C PHE A 264 4.40 -16.62 14.79
N VAL A 265 3.84 -17.67 15.39
CA VAL A 265 2.53 -18.22 15.04
C VAL A 265 1.47 -17.65 15.97
N ILE A 266 0.35 -17.20 15.41
CA ILE A 266 -0.83 -16.78 16.16
C ILE A 266 -1.46 -18.02 16.80
N GLY A 267 -1.37 -18.15 18.12
CA GLY A 267 -2.02 -19.23 18.87
C GLY A 267 -3.52 -18.99 19.08
N SER A 268 -3.91 -17.76 19.40
CA SER A 268 -5.31 -17.37 19.55
C SER A 268 -5.52 -15.86 19.39
N ILE A 269 -6.78 -15.48 19.14
CA ILE A 269 -7.25 -14.11 18.94
C ILE A 269 -8.47 -13.89 19.86
N GLN A 270 -8.46 -12.83 20.65
CA GLN A 270 -9.55 -12.40 21.54
C GLN A 270 -10.03 -11.01 21.11
#